data_AF-A0A2N3FR26-F1
#
_entry.id   AF-A0A2N3FR26-F1
#
_cell.length_a   1.000
_cell.length_b   1.000
_cell.length_c   1.000
_cell.angle_alpha   90.00
_cell.angle_beta   90.00
_cell.angle_gamma   90.00
#
_symmetry.space_group_name_H-M   'P 1'
#
loop_
_entity.id
_entity.type
_entity.pdbx_description
1 polymer ?
#
loop_
_entity_poly.entity_id
_entity_poly.type
_entity_poly.pdbx_seq_one_letter_code
_entity_poly.pdbx_strand_id
1 'polypeptide(L)'
;MMLWAIAAMAVVIVVVIAVVILLAAVGTAGRRARGGSGPQREAEARVVDKRSQITGGGESPADQLYFATFQFPDGNRIELRVPVSEAGLLVVGDE
;
A
#
# COMPACT_ATOMS: atom_id res chain seq x y z
N MET A 1 36.10 -4.95 -35.48
CA MET A 1 35.44 -5.97 -34.65
C MET A 1 35.13 -5.47 -33.23
N MET A 2 36.06 -4.76 -32.57
CA MET A 2 35.86 -4.25 -31.20
C MET A 2 34.74 -3.19 -31.03
N LEU A 3 34.59 -2.26 -31.99
CA LEU A 3 33.54 -1.22 -31.92
C LEU A 3 32.11 -1.78 -32.01
N TRP A 4 31.89 -2.80 -32.84
CA TRP A 4 30.61 -3.48 -32.97
C TRP A 4 30.25 -4.26 -31.70
N ALA A 5 31.24 -4.86 -31.02
CA ALA A 5 31.05 -5.54 -29.75
C ALA A 5 30.67 -4.55 -28.63
N ILE A 6 31.31 -3.37 -28.58
CA ILE A 6 30.99 -2.31 -27.61
C ILE A 6 29.57 -1.77 -27.87
N ALA A 7 29.21 -1.53 -29.12
CA ALA A 7 27.86 -1.09 -29.49
C ALA A 7 26.79 -2.13 -29.11
N ALA A 8 27.04 -3.42 -29.39
CA ALA A 8 26.14 -4.49 -29.00
C ALA A 8 25.97 -4.58 -27.47
N MET A 9 27.06 -4.44 -26.72
CA MET A 9 27.02 -4.45 -25.25
C MET A 9 26.25 -3.25 -24.69
N ALA A 10 26.42 -2.06 -25.26
CA ALA A 10 25.66 -0.88 -24.86
C ALA A 10 24.15 -1.06 -25.10
N VAL A 11 23.77 -1.65 -26.24
CA VAL A 11 22.36 -1.96 -26.55
C VAL A 11 21.79 -2.95 -25.54
N VAL A 12 22.52 -4.01 -25.20
CA VAL A 12 22.07 -4.99 -24.20
C VAL A 12 21.84 -4.33 -22.84
N ILE A 13 22.75 -3.48 -22.38
CA ILE A 13 22.62 -2.78 -21.10
C ILE A 13 21.36 -1.89 -21.09
N VAL A 14 21.12 -1.13 -22.15
CA VAL A 14 19.92 -0.28 -22.27
C VAL A 14 18.64 -1.11 -22.23
N VAL A 15 18.61 -2.26 -22.92
CA VAL A 15 17.46 -3.17 -22.92
C VAL A 15 17.21 -3.73 -21.52
N VAL A 16 18.24 -4.18 -20.80
CA VAL A 16 18.10 -4.68 -19.43
C VAL A 16 17.54 -3.61 -18.50
N ILE A 17 18.08 -2.38 -18.56
CA ILE A 17 17.60 -1.26 -17.75
C ILE A 17 16.13 -0.97 -18.06
N ALA A 18 15.74 -0.93 -19.34
CA ALA A 18 14.36 -0.70 -19.76
C ALA A 18 13.40 -1.78 -19.23
N VAL A 19 13.80 -3.05 -19.25
CA VAL A 19 13.00 -4.17 -18.72
C VAL A 19 12.82 -4.03 -17.21
N VAL A 20 13.86 -3.70 -16.46
CA VAL A 20 13.78 -3.51 -15.01
C VAL A 20 12.83 -2.35 -14.65
N ILE A 21 12.90 -1.24 -15.38
CA ILE A 21 12.00 -0.09 -15.17
C ILE A 21 10.53 -0.47 -15.47
N LEU A 22 10.28 -1.21 -16.56
CA LEU A 22 8.94 -1.71 -16.90
C LEU A 22 8.36 -2.60 -15.80
N LEU A 23 9.14 -3.55 -15.28
CA LEU A 23 8.69 -4.43 -14.20
C LEU A 23 8.38 -3.66 -12.91
N ALA A 24 9.21 -2.66 -12.57
CA ALA A 24 8.97 -1.81 -11.41
C ALA A 24 7.68 -0.98 -11.55
N ALA A 25 7.38 -0.46 -12.75
CA ALA A 25 6.18 0.32 -13.02
C ALA A 25 4.88 -0.50 -12.91
N VAL A 26 4.90 -1.77 -13.34
CA VAL A 26 3.73 -2.67 -13.19
C VAL A 26 3.47 -3.00 -11.72
N GLY A 27 4.54 -3.20 -10.93
CA GLY A 27 4.43 -3.49 -9.49
C GLY A 27 3.90 -2.34 -8.62
N THR A 28 3.93 -1.10 -9.12
CA THR A 28 3.34 0.06 -8.43
C THR A 28 1.89 0.30 -8.85
N ALA A 29 1.53 0.06 -10.11
CA ALA A 29 0.15 0.17 -10.61
C ALA A 29 -0.83 -0.80 -9.91
N GLY A 30 -0.40 -2.05 -9.65
CA GLY A 30 -1.23 -3.06 -8.99
C GLY A 30 -1.59 -2.78 -7.52
N ARG A 31 -0.93 -1.81 -6.87
CA ARG A 31 -1.23 -1.39 -5.49
C ARG A 31 -2.34 -0.35 -5.41
N ARG A 32 -2.65 0.37 -6.49
CA ARG A 32 -3.62 1.47 -6.50
C ARG A 32 -5.06 1.05 -6.88
N ALA A 33 -5.25 -0.13 -7.46
CA ALA A 33 -6.55 -0.56 -8.01
C ALA A 33 -7.54 -1.19 -7.00
N ARG A 34 -7.27 -1.15 -5.69
CA ARG A 34 -8.16 -1.76 -4.67
C ARG A 34 -9.06 -0.76 -3.92
N GLY A 35 -9.03 0.53 -4.27
CA GLY A 35 -9.94 1.54 -3.73
C GLY A 35 -11.13 1.75 -4.66
N GLY A 36 -12.29 1.20 -4.29
CA GLY A 36 -13.44 0.99 -5.16
C GLY A 36 -14.17 2.27 -5.59
N SER A 37 -14.61 2.26 -6.85
CA SER A 37 -15.55 3.20 -7.48
C SER A 37 -17.02 2.94 -7.06
N GLY A 38 -17.24 2.51 -5.81
CA GLY A 38 -18.57 2.34 -5.23
C GLY A 38 -19.09 3.64 -4.62
N PRO A 39 -20.41 3.79 -4.43
CA PRO A 39 -20.98 4.95 -3.73
C PRO A 39 -20.40 5.04 -2.31
N GLN A 40 -19.78 6.18 -2.01
CA GLN A 40 -19.23 6.48 -0.69
C GLN A 40 -20.39 6.65 0.29
N ARG A 41 -20.40 5.84 1.35
CA ARG A 41 -21.39 5.94 2.44
C ARG A 41 -20.74 6.64 3.62
N GLU A 42 -21.28 7.78 3.98
CA GLU A 42 -20.95 8.48 5.22
C GLU A 42 -21.87 7.96 6.33
N ALA A 43 -21.29 7.67 7.50
CA ALA A 43 -22.01 7.22 8.66
C ALA A 43 -21.28 7.75 9.91
N GLU A 44 -22.05 8.23 10.88
CA GLU A 44 -21.52 8.59 12.20
C GLU A 44 -20.98 7.33 12.88
N ALA A 45 -19.77 7.42 13.45
CA ALA A 45 -19.18 6.31 14.17
C ALA A 45 -18.10 6.80 15.14
N ARG A 46 -18.06 6.16 16.31
CA ARG A 46 -17.03 6.43 17.31
C ARG A 46 -15.82 5.53 17.12
N VAL A 47 -14.62 6.08 17.21
CA VAL A 47 -13.38 5.28 17.25
C VAL A 47 -13.25 4.66 18.65
N VAL A 48 -13.34 3.33 18.76
CA VAL A 48 -13.35 2.63 20.06
C VAL A 48 -12.08 1.84 20.35
N ASP A 49 -11.30 1.51 19.33
CA ASP A 49 -10.04 0.79 19.49
C ASP A 49 -9.08 1.04 18.31
N LYS A 50 -7.78 0.86 18.55
CA LYS A 50 -6.73 0.94 17.54
C LYS A 50 -5.69 -0.15 17.79
N ARG A 51 -5.26 -0.83 16.73
CA ARG A 51 -4.15 -1.79 16.79
C ARG A 51 -3.18 -1.61 15.65
N SER A 52 -1.97 -2.13 15.83
CA SER A 52 -1.02 -2.32 14.74
C SER A 52 -0.58 -3.77 14.67
N GLN A 53 -0.27 -4.22 13.47
CA GLN A 53 0.23 -5.57 13.19
C GLN A 53 1.47 -5.46 12.32
N ILE A 54 2.56 -6.07 12.76
CA ILE A 54 3.76 -6.23 11.93
C ILE A 54 3.60 -7.49 11.08
N THR A 55 3.90 -7.38 9.79
CA THR A 55 3.90 -8.48 8.84
C THR A 55 5.25 -8.56 8.14
N GLY A 56 5.64 -9.75 7.68
CA GLY A 56 6.99 -9.98 7.13
C GLY A 56 8.05 -10.15 8.22
N GLY A 57 9.31 -9.91 7.88
CA GLY A 57 10.47 -10.10 8.75
C GLY A 57 11.41 -11.23 8.30
N GLY A 58 12.62 -11.26 8.88
CA GLY A 58 13.70 -12.16 8.47
C GLY A 58 14.30 -11.74 7.13
N GLU A 59 14.16 -12.60 6.11
CA GLU A 59 14.64 -12.36 4.74
C GLU A 59 13.67 -11.51 3.89
N SER A 60 12.47 -11.21 4.41
CA SER A 60 11.46 -10.40 3.72
C SER A 60 11.30 -9.02 4.37
N PRO A 61 11.03 -7.95 3.58
CA PRO A 61 10.75 -6.63 4.13
C PRO A 61 9.63 -6.69 5.17
N ALA A 62 9.86 -6.04 6.31
CA ALA A 62 8.82 -5.86 7.33
C ALA A 62 7.89 -4.71 6.93
N ASP A 63 6.60 -4.90 7.14
CA ASP A 63 5.58 -3.88 6.94
C ASP A 63 4.69 -3.77 8.18
N GLN A 64 4.23 -2.56 8.49
CA GLN A 64 3.34 -2.28 9.62
C GLN A 64 1.96 -1.90 9.11
N LEU A 65 0.98 -2.70 9.53
CA LEU A 65 -0.43 -2.51 9.23
C LEU A 65 -1.10 -1.82 10.42
N TYR A 66 -1.95 -0.83 10.14
CA TYR A 66 -2.73 -0.12 11.16
C TYR A 66 -4.20 -0.39 10.96
N PHE A 67 -4.91 -0.57 12.07
CA PHE A 67 -6.34 -0.81 12.07
C PHE A 67 -7.02 0.04 13.13
N ALA A 68 -8.23 0.50 12.83
CA ALA A 68 -9.11 1.20 13.75
C ALA A 68 -10.46 0.51 13.79
N THR A 69 -11.03 0.38 14.99
CA THR A 69 -12.39 -0.13 15.18
C THR A 69 -13.34 1.04 15.38
N PHE A 70 -14.36 1.09 14.52
CA PHE A 70 -15.43 2.07 14.53
C PHE A 70 -16.68 1.42 15.11
N GLN A 71 -17.36 2.10 16.03
CA GLN A 71 -18.65 1.71 16.58
C GLN A 71 -19.73 2.66 16.09
N PHE A 72 -20.76 2.11 15.45
CA PHE A 72 -21.92 2.85 14.96
C PHE A 72 -22.95 3.09 16.08
N PRO A 73 -23.93 4.01 15.88
CA PRO A 73 -24.99 4.30 16.85
C PRO A 73 -25.85 3.08 17.22
N ASP A 74 -26.00 2.13 16.31
CA ASP A 74 -26.72 0.87 16.54
C ASP A 74 -25.92 -0.13 17.41
N GLY A 75 -24.70 0.23 17.82
CA GLY A 75 -23.79 -0.59 18.60
C GLY A 75 -22.93 -1.54 17.77
N ASN A 76 -23.16 -1.63 16.46
CA ASN A 76 -22.35 -2.47 15.58
C ASN A 76 -20.93 -1.94 15.48
N ARG A 77 -19.98 -2.86 15.29
CA ARG A 77 -18.56 -2.53 15.19
C ARG A 77 -17.96 -3.05 13.90
N ILE A 78 -17.09 -2.26 13.32
CA ILE A 78 -16.29 -2.66 12.17
C ILE A 78 -14.84 -2.26 12.38
N GLU A 79 -13.93 -3.18 12.13
CA GLU A 79 -12.51 -2.89 12.08
C GLU A 79 -12.07 -2.71 10.63
N LEU A 80 -11.39 -1.59 10.35
CA LEU A 80 -10.90 -1.26 9.03
C LEU A 80 -9.39 -1.06 9.07
N ARG A 81 -8.72 -1.52 8.01
CA ARG A 81 -7.32 -1.17 7.78
C ARG A 81 -7.25 0.30 7.39
N VAL A 82 -6.44 1.07 8.12
CA VAL A 82 -6.27 2.51 7.90
C VAL A 82 -4.91 2.77 7.26
N PRO A 83 -4.83 3.65 6.24
CA PRO A 83 -3.55 4.11 5.70
C PRO A 83 -2.67 4.71 6.79
N VAL A 84 -1.35 4.51 6.71
CA VAL A 84 -0.39 5.04 7.71
C VAL A 84 -0.50 6.56 7.88
N SER A 85 -0.83 7.28 6.79
CA SER A 85 -1.03 8.74 6.80
C SER A 85 -2.24 9.20 7.60
N GLU A 86 -3.24 8.33 7.78
CA GLU A 86 -4.50 8.63 8.47
C GLU A 86 -4.54 8.00 9.87
N ALA A 87 -3.78 6.92 10.09
CA ALA A 87 -3.75 6.20 11.36
C ALA A 87 -3.33 7.09 12.55
N GLY A 88 -2.50 8.11 12.30
CA GLY A 88 -2.13 9.10 13.32
C GLY A 88 -3.18 10.18 13.60
N LEU A 89 -4.17 10.34 12.72
CA LEU A 89 -5.22 11.36 12.84
C LEU A 89 -6.40 10.89 13.71
N LEU A 90 -6.68 9.59 13.72
CA LEU A 90 -7.78 9.02 14.49
C LEU A 90 -7.38 8.84 15.96
N VAL A 91 -8.18 9.31 16.90
CA VAL A 91 -7.99 9.11 18.34
C VAL A 91 -9.13 8.26 18.90
N VAL A 92 -8.82 7.32 19.80
CA VAL A 92 -9.86 6.55 20.49
C VAL A 92 -10.69 7.51 21.33
N GLY A 93 -12.00 7.53 21.07
CA GLY A 93 -12.94 8.45 21.65
C GLY A 93 -13.53 9.47 20.68
N ASP A 94 -12.90 9.70 19.52
CA ASP A 94 -13.42 10.58 18.47
C ASP A 94 -14.75 10.06 17.91
N GLU A 95 -15.65 10.98 17.55
CA GLU A 95 -17.00 10.76 17.01
C GLU A 95 -17.23 11.54 15.71
#